data_AF-A0AAU2ANP6-F1
#
_entry.id   AF-A0AAU2ANP6-F1
#
_cell.length_a   1.000
_cell.length_b   1.000
_cell.length_c   1.000
_cell.angle_alpha   90.00
_cell.angle_beta   90.00
_cell.angle_gamma   90.00
#
_symmetry.space_group_name_H-M   'P 1'
#
loop_
_entity.id
_entity.type
_entity.pdbx_description
1 polymer ?
#
loop_
_entity_poly.entity_id
_entity_poly.type
_entity_poly.pdbx_seq_one_letter_code
_entity_poly.pdbx_strand_id
1 'polypeptide(L)'
;MAWPIAEVARMSGVTARTLRHYDEIELLPPAWIGSNGHRYYEEGQLLRLQQILVLRALGVSLSEVGRILASQVDELEALHGHHRRLLAERDRLTALAATVSRTITELEQSRKDGSPMTSINRPENLFEGIQPAEYGESLRDFPELAEGIGRATATMTEAEIEAGQRERTALMIRLAELMAAGTPVDAEAVQAEVDGQYRAVSAIQPVTAEEYRAIGRSCVENEQWRAAYEAIAPGLAAYQRDAIEVYAATLQA
;
A
#
# COMPACT_ATOMS: atom_id res chain seq x y z
N MET A 1 -10.41 11.30 37.08
CA MET A 1 -10.94 12.67 36.84
C MET A 1 -11.82 12.61 35.61
N ALA A 2 -12.89 13.41 35.53
CA ALA A 2 -13.82 13.38 34.40
C ALA A 2 -14.00 14.78 33.80
N TRP A 3 -14.11 14.85 32.48
CA TRP A 3 -14.19 16.10 31.72
C TRP A 3 -15.50 16.19 30.94
N PRO A 4 -16.21 17.33 30.99
CA PRO A 4 -17.41 17.53 30.19
C PRO A 4 -17.08 17.64 28.70
N ILE A 5 -18.02 17.25 27.84
CA ILE A 5 -17.85 17.27 26.37
C ILE A 5 -17.31 18.60 25.80
N ALA A 6 -17.69 19.74 26.38
CA ALA A 6 -17.22 21.05 25.95
C ALA A 6 -15.73 21.25 26.21
N GLU A 7 -15.24 20.75 27.33
CA GLU A 7 -13.82 20.79 27.67
C GLU A 7 -13.01 19.84 26.78
N VAL A 8 -13.52 18.62 26.55
CA VAL A 8 -12.89 17.67 25.64
C VAL A 8 -12.79 18.22 24.22
N ALA A 9 -13.88 18.82 23.71
CA ALA A 9 -13.90 19.48 22.41
C ALA A 9 -12.83 20.59 22.32
N ARG A 10 -12.73 21.43 23.37
CA ARG A 10 -11.73 22.50 23.43
C ARG A 10 -10.29 21.96 23.42
N MET A 11 -10.01 20.91 24.20
CA MET A 11 -8.65 20.35 24.33
C MET A 11 -8.21 19.59 23.07
N SER A 12 -9.13 18.86 22.45
CA SER A 12 -8.83 18.01 21.28
C SER A 12 -8.96 18.73 19.94
N GLY A 13 -9.56 19.92 19.92
CA GLY A 13 -9.80 20.69 18.70
C GLY A 13 -10.95 20.17 17.84
N VAL A 14 -11.64 19.09 18.23
CA VAL A 14 -12.86 18.65 17.54
C VAL A 14 -14.11 19.32 18.09
N THR A 15 -15.18 19.36 17.30
CA THR A 15 -16.44 19.95 17.76
C THR A 15 -17.18 19.01 18.72
N ALA A 16 -17.99 19.57 19.61
CA ALA A 16 -18.91 18.77 20.44
C ALA A 16 -19.92 17.97 19.59
N ARG A 17 -20.23 18.43 18.36
CA ARG A 17 -21.02 17.67 17.38
C ARG A 17 -20.26 16.43 16.91
N THR A 18 -18.97 16.54 16.63
CA THR A 18 -18.11 15.40 16.25
C THR A 18 -18.04 14.37 17.37
N LEU A 19 -17.88 14.79 18.63
CA LEU A 19 -17.86 13.88 19.78
C LEU A 19 -19.20 13.15 19.97
N ARG A 20 -20.33 13.84 19.76
CA ARG A 20 -21.65 13.18 19.75
C ARG A 20 -21.80 12.21 18.60
N HIS A 21 -21.31 12.56 17.42
CA HIS A 21 -21.32 11.64 16.29
C HIS A 21 -20.49 10.38 16.57
N TYR A 22 -19.32 10.50 17.20
CA TYR A 22 -18.51 9.33 17.57
C TYR A 22 -19.18 8.45 18.62
N ASP A 23 -19.94 9.04 19.55
CA ASP A 23 -20.79 8.31 20.48
C ASP A 23 -21.93 7.58 19.74
N GLU A 24 -22.63 8.25 18.82
CA GLU A 24 -23.73 7.67 18.02
C GLU A 24 -23.31 6.45 17.18
N ILE A 25 -22.08 6.43 16.68
CA ILE A 25 -21.53 5.29 15.93
C ILE A 25 -20.74 4.31 16.82
N GLU A 26 -20.86 4.45 18.15
CA GLU A 26 -20.20 3.63 19.18
C GLU A 26 -18.65 3.63 19.11
N LEU A 27 -18.08 4.57 18.37
CA LEU A 27 -16.64 4.69 18.20
C LEU A 27 -15.98 5.27 19.45
N LEU A 28 -16.63 6.25 20.09
CA LEU A 28 -16.18 6.87 21.34
C LEU A 28 -17.37 7.13 22.28
N PRO A 29 -17.86 6.11 22.99
CA PRO A 29 -18.88 6.32 24.00
C PRO A 29 -18.31 7.16 25.16
N PRO A 30 -19.12 8.04 25.79
CA PRO A 30 -18.73 8.74 27.01
C PRO A 30 -18.56 7.74 28.16
N ALA A 31 -17.79 8.11 29.18
CA ALA A 31 -17.67 7.32 30.40
C ALA A 31 -19.03 7.20 31.10
N TRP A 32 -19.78 8.30 31.13
CA TRP A 32 -21.12 8.36 31.68
C TRP A 32 -21.86 9.63 31.20
N ILE A 33 -23.18 9.63 31.39
CA ILE A 33 -24.06 10.75 31.11
C ILE A 33 -24.65 11.24 32.44
N GLY A 34 -24.46 12.51 32.75
CA GLY A 34 -25.00 13.14 33.95
C GLY A 34 -26.52 13.26 33.92
N SER A 35 -27.13 13.48 35.08
CA SER A 35 -28.60 13.67 35.22
C SER A 35 -29.16 14.85 34.43
N ASN A 36 -28.29 15.81 34.09
CA ASN A 36 -28.57 16.96 33.23
C ASN A 36 -28.41 16.65 31.72
N GLY A 37 -28.14 15.40 31.34
CA GLY A 37 -27.91 14.98 29.95
C GLY A 37 -26.52 15.32 29.40
N HIS A 38 -25.62 15.88 30.22
CA HIS A 38 -24.26 16.19 29.77
C HIS A 38 -23.40 14.92 29.74
N ARG A 39 -22.58 14.79 28.70
CA ARG A 39 -21.63 13.69 28.53
C ARG A 39 -20.30 14.02 29.19
N TYR A 40 -19.76 13.03 29.89
CA TYR A 40 -18.48 13.13 30.58
C TYR A 40 -17.54 12.03 30.11
N TYR A 41 -16.27 12.39 29.97
CA TYR A 41 -15.21 11.52 29.47
C TYR A 41 -14.16 11.37 30.56
N GLU A 42 -13.59 10.19 30.69
CA GLU A 42 -12.48 9.91 31.60
C GLU A 42 -11.22 9.61 30.78
N GLU A 43 -10.12 9.31 31.48
CA GLU A 43 -8.80 9.17 30.88
C GLU A 43 -8.78 8.15 29.73
N GLY A 44 -9.44 7.00 29.91
CA GLY A 44 -9.54 5.97 28.87
C GLY A 44 -10.25 6.46 27.59
N GLN A 45 -11.27 7.32 27.73
CA GLN A 45 -11.92 7.91 26.55
C GLN A 45 -11.04 8.98 25.91
N LEU A 46 -10.23 9.71 26.68
CA LEU A 46 -9.29 10.68 26.11
C LEU A 46 -8.19 9.97 25.32
N LEU A 47 -7.65 8.86 25.82
CA LEU A 47 -6.68 8.02 25.10
C LEU A 47 -7.28 7.45 23.81
N ARG A 48 -8.49 6.89 23.89
CA ARG A 48 -9.21 6.40 22.71
C ARG A 48 -9.49 7.53 21.69
N LEU A 49 -9.88 8.71 22.15
CA LEU A 49 -10.06 9.89 21.29
C LEU A 49 -8.75 10.25 20.59
N GLN A 50 -7.62 10.26 21.31
CA GLN A 50 -6.31 10.54 20.73
C GLN A 50 -5.96 9.54 19.61
N GLN A 51 -6.19 8.23 19.82
CA GLN A 51 -5.97 7.21 18.80
C GLN A 51 -6.87 7.42 17.57
N ILE A 52 -8.16 7.72 17.77
CA ILE A 52 -9.09 8.04 16.68
C ILE A 52 -8.55 9.23 15.87
N LEU A 53 -8.13 10.30 16.52
CA LEU A 53 -7.65 11.51 15.85
C LEU A 53 -6.34 11.28 15.08
N VAL A 54 -5.41 10.49 15.62
CA VAL A 54 -4.18 10.12 14.92
C VAL A 54 -4.50 9.33 13.65
N LEU A 55 -5.36 8.31 13.73
CA LEU A 55 -5.75 7.53 12.57
C LEU A 55 -6.51 8.36 11.53
N ARG A 56 -7.37 9.28 11.98
CA ARG A 56 -8.08 10.21 11.09
C ARG A 56 -7.13 11.19 10.40
N ALA A 57 -6.09 11.66 11.10
CA ALA A 57 -5.06 12.50 10.51
C ALA A 57 -4.22 11.76 9.46
N LEU A 58 -4.07 10.43 9.60
CA LEU A 58 -3.48 9.54 8.61
C LEU A 58 -4.43 9.18 7.44
N GLY A 59 -5.61 9.79 7.36
CA GLY A 59 -6.57 9.55 6.28
C GLY A 59 -7.44 8.30 6.42
N VAL A 60 -7.32 7.54 7.51
CA VAL A 60 -8.09 6.31 7.73
C VAL A 60 -9.58 6.61 7.90
N SER A 61 -10.46 5.84 7.26
CA SER A 61 -11.91 6.01 7.37
C SER A 61 -12.43 5.69 8.79
N LEU A 62 -13.50 6.34 9.25
CA LEU A 62 -14.04 6.09 10.61
C LEU A 62 -14.45 4.62 10.84
N SER A 63 -14.98 3.96 9.81
CA SER A 63 -15.32 2.54 9.83
C SER A 63 -14.09 1.66 10.07
N GLU A 64 -12.97 2.00 9.44
CA GLU A 64 -11.73 1.26 9.60
C GLU A 64 -11.03 1.57 10.92
N VAL A 65 -11.11 2.83 11.40
CA VAL A 65 -10.70 3.18 12.77
C VAL A 65 -11.43 2.29 13.77
N GLY A 66 -12.74 2.12 13.64
CA GLY A 66 -13.53 1.23 14.49
C GLY A 66 -13.01 -0.22 14.49
N ARG A 67 -12.75 -0.78 13.31
CA ARG A 67 -12.18 -2.14 13.17
C ARG A 67 -10.81 -2.26 13.85
N ILE A 68 -9.92 -1.31 13.60
CA ILE A 68 -8.56 -1.29 14.15
C ILE A 68 -8.59 -1.22 15.68
N LEU A 69 -9.44 -0.37 16.26
CA LEU A 69 -9.56 -0.24 17.71
C LEU A 69 -10.23 -1.45 18.36
N ALA A 70 -11.12 -2.14 17.65
CA ALA A 70 -11.75 -3.37 18.14
C ALA A 70 -10.80 -4.58 18.13
N SER A 71 -9.82 -4.61 17.21
CA SER A 71 -8.85 -5.70 17.09
C SER A 71 -7.62 -5.55 18.01
N GLN A 72 -7.51 -4.44 18.73
CA GLN A 72 -6.37 -4.18 19.62
C GLN A 72 -6.56 -4.90 20.96
N VAL A 73 -5.64 -5.82 21.26
CA VAL A 73 -5.60 -6.55 22.53
C VAL A 73 -4.70 -5.83 23.55
N ASP A 74 -3.68 -5.09 23.08
CA ASP A 74 -2.74 -4.31 23.90
C ASP A 74 -2.61 -2.86 23.36
N GLU A 75 -2.80 -1.89 24.25
CA GLU A 75 -2.73 -0.45 23.96
C GLU A 75 -1.32 0.03 23.56
N LEU A 76 -0.27 -0.58 24.11
CA LEU A 76 1.11 -0.23 23.78
C LEU A 76 1.49 -0.74 22.39
N GLU A 77 1.08 -1.96 22.04
CA GLU A 77 1.31 -2.52 20.71
C GLU A 77 0.55 -1.74 19.63
N ALA A 78 -0.68 -1.33 19.94
CA ALA A 78 -1.43 -0.41 19.12
C ALA A 78 -0.63 0.86 18.84
N LEU A 79 -0.15 1.55 19.88
CA LEU A 79 0.63 2.79 19.74
C LEU A 79 1.91 2.60 18.91
N HIS A 80 2.63 1.49 19.08
CA HIS A 80 3.76 1.16 18.21
C HIS A 80 3.35 0.97 16.74
N GLY A 81 2.21 0.34 16.47
CA GLY A 81 1.64 0.24 15.13
C GLY A 81 1.30 1.59 14.52
N HIS A 82 0.70 2.51 15.30
CA HIS A 82 0.44 3.89 14.86
C HIS A 82 1.73 4.66 14.58
N HIS A 83 2.73 4.54 15.46
CA HIS A 83 4.02 5.21 15.29
C HIS A 83 4.73 4.74 14.02
N ARG A 84 4.73 3.44 13.73
CA ARG A 84 5.28 2.90 12.46
C ARG A 84 4.57 3.49 11.24
N ARG A 85 3.24 3.59 11.25
CA ARG A 85 2.46 4.20 10.17
C ARG A 85 2.79 5.69 9.97
N LEU A 86 2.98 6.44 11.06
CA LEU A 86 3.39 7.84 10.99
C LEU A 86 4.79 8.01 10.39
N LEU A 87 5.75 7.16 10.76
CA LEU A 87 7.09 7.20 10.19
C LEU A 87 7.06 6.85 8.69
N ALA A 88 6.31 5.84 8.30
CA ALA A 88 6.13 5.48 6.89
C ALA A 88 5.53 6.63 6.06
N GLU A 89 4.51 7.32 6.60
CA GLU A 89 3.91 8.47 5.91
C GLU A 89 4.87 9.67 5.84
N ARG A 90 5.66 9.94 6.90
CA ARG A 90 6.73 10.95 6.85
C ARG A 90 7.74 10.64 5.75
N ASP A 91 8.18 9.39 5.66
CA ASP A 91 9.18 8.97 4.68
C ASP A 91 8.63 9.09 3.25
N ARG A 92 7.37 8.69 3.06
CA ARG A 92 6.63 8.91 1.80
C ARG A 92 6.55 10.39 1.42
N LEU A 93 6.15 11.26 2.34
CA LEU A 93 6.07 12.71 2.11
C LEU A 93 7.44 13.31 1.81
N THR A 94 8.50 12.79 2.43
CA THR A 94 9.89 13.20 2.17
C THR A 94 10.30 12.84 0.75
N ALA A 95 10.00 11.62 0.30
CA ALA A 95 10.23 11.19 -1.08
C ALA A 95 9.44 12.02 -2.09
N LEU A 96 8.15 12.29 -1.82
CA LEU A 96 7.31 13.17 -2.64
C LEU A 96 7.91 14.58 -2.77
N ALA A 97 8.37 15.17 -1.67
CA ALA A 97 9.00 16.49 -1.69
C ALA A 97 10.31 16.49 -2.51
N ALA A 98 11.09 15.42 -2.43
CA ALA A 98 12.30 15.26 -3.25
C ALA A 98 11.95 15.16 -4.75
N THR A 99 10.94 14.37 -5.11
CA THR A 99 10.42 14.25 -6.49
C THR A 99 10.00 15.60 -7.06
N VAL A 100 9.22 16.37 -6.31
CA VAL A 100 8.80 17.71 -6.73
C VAL A 100 10.00 18.63 -6.87
N SER A 101 10.95 18.60 -5.94
CA SER A 101 12.15 19.44 -5.97
C SER A 101 13.03 19.16 -7.19
N ARG A 102 13.19 17.89 -7.58
CA ARG A 102 13.89 17.49 -8.82
C ARG A 102 13.17 18.04 -10.04
N THR A 103 11.85 17.86 -10.11
CA THR A 103 11.02 18.36 -11.21
C THR A 103 11.15 19.87 -11.38
N ILE A 104 11.13 20.62 -10.27
CA ILE A 104 11.34 22.08 -10.28
C ILE A 104 12.71 22.41 -10.85
N THR A 105 13.77 21.77 -10.36
CA THR A 105 15.15 22.00 -10.81
C THR A 105 15.31 21.77 -12.31
N GLU A 106 14.74 20.68 -12.83
CA GLU A 106 14.78 20.33 -14.26
C GLU A 106 14.00 21.33 -15.13
N LEU A 107 12.83 21.77 -14.66
CA LEU A 107 12.02 22.79 -15.34
C LEU A 107 12.75 24.15 -15.37
N GLU A 108 13.41 24.54 -14.28
CA GLU A 108 14.18 25.77 -14.22
C GLU A 108 15.39 25.75 -15.16
N GLN A 109 16.10 24.62 -15.24
CA GLN A 109 17.22 24.43 -16.17
C GLN A 109 16.75 24.46 -17.63
N SER A 110 15.69 23.73 -17.95
CA SER A 110 15.10 23.72 -19.31
C SER A 110 14.70 25.11 -19.78
N ARG A 111 14.12 25.93 -18.88
CA ARG A 111 13.77 27.33 -19.17
C ARG A 111 14.97 28.24 -19.39
N LYS A 112 16.08 28.02 -18.66
CA LYS A 112 17.32 28.81 -18.82
C LYS A 112 18.02 28.48 -20.13
N ASP A 113 18.04 27.22 -20.50
CA ASP A 113 18.88 26.71 -21.60
C ASP A 113 18.11 26.57 -22.92
N GLY A 114 16.81 26.89 -22.93
CA GLY A 114 15.94 26.81 -24.12
C GLY A 114 15.79 25.40 -24.69
N SER A 115 16.19 24.37 -23.93
CA SER A 115 16.17 22.98 -24.35
C SER A 115 14.82 22.33 -24.01
N PRO A 116 14.28 21.45 -24.87
CA PRO A 116 13.07 20.70 -24.54
C PRO A 116 13.32 19.81 -23.31
N MET A 117 12.26 19.61 -22.51
CA MET A 117 12.24 18.83 -21.26
C MET A 117 12.40 17.31 -21.48
N THR A 118 13.27 16.90 -22.41
CA THR A 118 13.39 15.52 -22.91
C THR A 118 14.56 14.72 -22.33
N SER A 119 15.37 15.30 -21.43
CA SER A 119 16.45 14.56 -20.74
C SER A 119 16.06 14.21 -19.30
N ILE A 120 14.90 13.57 -19.11
CA ILE A 120 14.64 12.86 -17.85
C ILE A 120 15.49 11.58 -17.90
N ASN A 121 16.70 11.63 -17.35
CA ASN A 121 17.62 10.50 -17.35
C ASN A 121 17.12 9.31 -16.49
N ARG A 122 16.08 9.51 -15.67
CA ARG A 122 15.45 8.53 -14.78
C ARG A 122 13.95 8.80 -14.61
N PRO A 123 13.08 8.37 -15.55
CA PRO A 123 11.64 8.65 -15.49
C PRO A 123 10.95 8.04 -14.26
N GLU A 124 11.52 6.99 -13.66
CA GLU A 124 10.99 6.33 -12.46
C GLU A 124 10.99 7.27 -11.24
N ASN A 125 11.99 8.16 -11.16
CA ASN A 125 12.13 9.14 -10.07
C ASN A 125 11.01 10.19 -10.07
N LEU A 126 10.24 10.32 -11.15
CA LEU A 126 9.05 11.17 -11.20
C LEU A 126 7.89 10.60 -10.37
N PHE A 127 7.93 9.31 -10.06
CA PHE A 127 6.85 8.58 -9.41
C PHE A 127 7.23 8.08 -8.00
N GLU A 128 8.43 8.41 -7.53
CA GLU A 128 8.91 8.09 -6.19
C GLU A 128 8.07 8.82 -5.13
N GLY A 129 7.58 8.07 -4.12
CA GLY A 129 6.60 8.56 -3.13
C GLY A 129 5.16 8.71 -3.67
N ILE A 130 4.99 8.77 -5.00
CA ILE A 130 3.71 8.68 -5.74
C ILE A 130 3.38 7.22 -6.00
N GLN A 131 3.52 6.37 -4.97
CA GLN A 131 2.92 5.05 -4.98
C GLN A 131 1.53 5.19 -4.35
N PRO A 132 0.46 4.65 -4.97
CA PRO A 132 -0.82 4.48 -4.28
C PRO A 132 -0.56 3.79 -2.93
N ALA A 133 -1.24 4.21 -1.87
CA ALA A 133 -1.02 3.79 -0.48
C ALA A 133 -1.30 2.29 -0.19
N GLU A 134 -1.39 1.48 -1.24
CA GLU A 134 -2.11 0.22 -1.28
C GLU A 134 -1.19 -0.97 -1.57
N TYR A 135 0.14 -0.84 -1.55
CA TYR A 135 1.02 -1.99 -1.82
C TYR A 135 0.77 -3.16 -0.83
N GLY A 136 0.52 -2.84 0.45
CA GLY A 136 0.09 -3.82 1.46
C GLY A 136 -1.37 -4.26 1.34
N GLU A 137 -2.24 -3.42 0.79
CA GLU A 137 -3.64 -3.79 0.49
C GLU A 137 -3.73 -4.78 -0.69
N SER A 138 -2.78 -4.70 -1.62
CA SER A 138 -2.72 -5.51 -2.83
C SER A 138 -2.35 -6.98 -2.57
N LEU A 139 -1.72 -7.28 -1.43
CA LEU A 139 -1.30 -8.62 -1.02
C LEU A 139 -2.19 -9.23 0.07
N ARG A 140 -3.38 -8.64 0.34
CA ARG A 140 -4.31 -9.13 1.38
C ARG A 140 -4.66 -10.61 1.22
N ASP A 141 -4.75 -11.09 -0.01
CA ASP A 141 -5.09 -12.48 -0.32
C ASP A 141 -3.91 -13.46 -0.15
N PHE A 142 -2.69 -12.94 0.11
CA PHE A 142 -1.44 -13.71 0.25
C PHE A 142 -0.67 -13.30 1.51
N PRO A 143 -1.21 -13.55 2.72
CA PRO A 143 -0.64 -13.05 3.97
C PRO A 143 0.77 -13.59 4.23
N GLU A 144 1.03 -14.85 3.95
CA GLU A 144 2.36 -15.41 4.16
C GLU A 144 3.38 -14.78 3.20
N LEU A 145 3.06 -14.66 1.91
CA LEU A 145 3.93 -13.97 0.94
C LEU A 145 4.17 -12.51 1.34
N ALA A 146 3.17 -11.82 1.89
CA ALA A 146 3.32 -10.47 2.43
C ALA A 146 4.29 -10.43 3.61
N GLU A 147 4.23 -11.40 4.53
CA GLU A 147 5.18 -11.55 5.62
C GLU A 147 6.58 -11.92 5.13
N GLY A 148 6.70 -12.79 4.13
CA GLY A 148 7.96 -13.15 3.47
C GLY A 148 8.64 -11.93 2.85
N ILE A 149 7.89 -11.14 2.07
CA ILE A 149 8.35 -9.87 1.51
C ILE A 149 8.74 -8.90 2.62
N GLY A 150 7.92 -8.77 3.68
CA GLY A 150 8.22 -7.92 4.83
C GLY A 150 9.53 -8.29 5.52
N ARG A 151 9.80 -9.58 5.72
CA ARG A 151 11.07 -10.08 6.26
C ARG A 151 12.25 -9.83 5.32
N ALA A 152 12.08 -10.11 4.03
CA ALA A 152 13.14 -9.95 3.03
C ALA A 152 13.55 -8.47 2.86
N THR A 153 12.56 -7.59 2.72
CA THR A 153 12.78 -6.14 2.56
C THR A 153 13.35 -5.47 3.79
N ALA A 154 13.07 -5.98 5.00
CA ALA A 154 13.62 -5.43 6.25
C ALA A 154 15.17 -5.51 6.34
N THR A 155 15.79 -6.41 5.57
CA THR A 155 17.25 -6.60 5.54
C THR A 155 17.92 -6.06 4.27
N MET A 156 17.14 -5.56 3.31
CA MET A 156 17.64 -5.08 2.03
C MET A 156 18.02 -3.59 2.09
N THR A 157 19.02 -3.24 1.29
CA THR A 157 19.35 -1.86 0.98
C THR A 157 18.34 -1.26 -0.01
N GLU A 158 18.24 0.06 -0.02
CA GLU A 158 17.39 0.79 -0.98
C GLU A 158 17.73 0.43 -2.44
N ALA A 159 19.02 0.28 -2.76
CA ALA A 159 19.48 -0.12 -4.09
C ALA A 159 19.02 -1.54 -4.50
N GLU A 160 18.91 -2.46 -3.55
CA GLU A 160 18.42 -3.83 -3.80
C GLU A 160 16.91 -3.84 -4.04
N ILE A 161 16.16 -3.04 -3.27
CA ILE A 161 14.72 -2.86 -3.46
C ILE A 161 14.44 -2.25 -4.85
N GLU A 162 15.18 -1.20 -5.22
CA GLU A 162 15.09 -0.59 -6.55
C GLU A 162 15.45 -1.57 -7.67
N ALA A 163 16.48 -2.39 -7.50
CA ALA A 163 16.86 -3.40 -8.48
C ALA A 163 15.74 -4.44 -8.68
N GLY A 164 15.11 -4.91 -7.60
CA GLY A 164 13.99 -5.85 -7.69
C GLY A 164 12.77 -5.26 -8.39
N GLN A 165 12.44 -3.98 -8.11
CA GLN A 165 11.35 -3.29 -8.80
C GLN A 165 11.64 -3.12 -10.30
N ARG A 166 12.86 -2.73 -10.67
CA ARG A 166 13.27 -2.59 -12.08
C ARG A 166 13.17 -3.91 -12.83
N GLU A 167 13.63 -5.00 -12.25
CA GLU A 167 13.57 -6.31 -12.89
C GLU A 167 12.12 -6.76 -13.11
N ARG A 168 11.24 -6.54 -12.12
CA ARG A 168 9.81 -6.87 -12.26
C ARG A 168 9.15 -6.07 -13.39
N THR A 169 9.41 -4.77 -13.47
CA THR A 169 8.87 -3.92 -14.55
C THR A 169 9.43 -4.35 -15.91
N ALA A 170 10.73 -4.66 -15.99
CA ALA A 170 11.35 -5.14 -17.22
C ALA A 170 10.73 -6.46 -17.70
N LEU A 171 10.44 -7.38 -16.79
CA LEU A 171 9.75 -8.63 -17.10
C LEU A 171 8.34 -8.37 -17.67
N MET A 172 7.56 -7.47 -17.06
CA MET A 172 6.23 -7.13 -17.56
C MET A 172 6.30 -6.50 -18.97
N ILE A 173 7.32 -5.69 -19.25
CA ILE A 173 7.55 -5.11 -20.58
C ILE A 173 7.90 -6.21 -21.59
N ARG A 174 8.80 -7.14 -21.26
CA ARG A 174 9.15 -8.27 -22.14
C ARG A 174 7.93 -9.13 -22.48
N LEU A 175 7.08 -9.41 -21.48
CA LEU A 175 5.82 -10.13 -21.72
C LEU A 175 4.84 -9.33 -22.59
N ALA A 176 4.78 -8.01 -22.44
CA ALA A 176 3.99 -7.16 -23.32
C ALA A 176 4.48 -7.17 -24.77
N GLU A 177 5.80 -7.17 -24.98
CA GLU A 177 6.42 -7.29 -26.31
C GLU A 177 6.10 -8.65 -26.95
N LEU A 178 6.22 -9.75 -26.20
CA LEU A 178 5.87 -11.09 -26.66
C LEU A 178 4.38 -11.22 -27.01
N MET A 179 3.50 -10.64 -26.17
CA MET A 179 2.07 -10.58 -26.42
C MET A 179 1.75 -9.77 -27.68
N ALA A 180 2.36 -8.60 -27.85
CA ALA A 180 2.18 -7.75 -29.02
C ALA A 180 2.66 -8.42 -30.32
N ALA A 181 3.70 -9.26 -30.23
CA ALA A 181 4.17 -10.09 -31.33
C ALA A 181 3.25 -11.30 -31.63
N GLY A 182 2.19 -11.52 -30.84
CA GLY A 182 1.27 -12.65 -30.99
C GLY A 182 1.85 -13.98 -30.53
N THR A 183 2.87 -13.95 -29.66
CA THR A 183 3.53 -15.17 -29.15
C THR A 183 2.55 -15.94 -28.26
N PRO A 184 2.32 -17.25 -28.50
CA PRO A 184 1.47 -18.07 -27.63
C PRO A 184 2.01 -18.16 -26.20
N VAL A 185 1.11 -18.24 -25.22
CA VAL A 185 1.49 -18.27 -23.79
C VAL A 185 2.31 -19.50 -23.39
N ASP A 186 2.20 -20.60 -24.14
CA ASP A 186 2.94 -21.85 -23.94
C ASP A 186 4.28 -21.90 -24.68
N ALA A 187 4.63 -20.85 -25.42
CA ALA A 187 5.91 -20.77 -26.12
C ALA A 187 7.08 -20.69 -25.12
N GLU A 188 8.20 -21.30 -25.48
CA GLU A 188 9.41 -21.35 -24.64
C GLU A 188 9.88 -19.96 -24.17
N ALA A 189 9.82 -18.95 -25.04
CA ALA A 189 10.19 -17.58 -24.70
C ALA A 189 9.31 -16.98 -23.59
N VAL A 190 8.01 -17.26 -23.61
CA VAL A 190 7.07 -16.79 -22.59
C VAL A 190 7.27 -17.57 -21.29
N GLN A 191 7.39 -18.89 -21.39
CA GLN A 191 7.59 -19.76 -20.23
C GLN A 191 8.93 -19.52 -19.53
N ALA A 192 9.97 -19.08 -20.25
CA ALA A 192 11.24 -18.65 -19.66
C ALA A 192 11.09 -17.39 -18.77
N GLU A 193 10.28 -16.41 -19.19
CA GLU A 193 9.99 -15.23 -18.36
C GLU A 193 9.16 -15.62 -17.12
N VAL A 194 8.18 -16.51 -17.28
CA VAL A 194 7.37 -17.02 -16.16
C VAL A 194 8.21 -17.83 -15.16
N ASP A 195 9.13 -18.67 -15.63
CA ASP A 195 10.10 -19.38 -14.77
C ASP A 195 10.96 -18.39 -13.96
N GLY A 196 11.46 -17.33 -14.62
CA GLY A 196 12.20 -16.26 -13.95
C GLY A 196 11.38 -15.61 -12.84
N GLN A 197 10.12 -15.28 -13.12
CA GLN A 197 9.20 -14.73 -12.12
C GLN A 197 8.95 -15.71 -10.97
N TYR A 198 8.67 -16.98 -11.26
CA TYR A 198 8.41 -18.00 -10.26
C TYR A 198 9.60 -18.19 -9.32
N ARG A 199 10.83 -18.24 -9.86
CA ARG A 199 12.06 -18.36 -9.05
C ARG A 199 12.28 -17.12 -8.18
N ALA A 200 12.04 -15.94 -8.71
CA ALA A 200 12.19 -14.69 -7.96
C ALA A 200 11.21 -14.64 -6.77
N VAL A 201 9.96 -15.02 -6.97
CA VAL A 201 8.96 -15.11 -5.90
C VAL A 201 9.34 -16.21 -4.89
N SER A 202 9.71 -17.40 -5.40
CA SER A 202 10.08 -18.56 -4.57
C SER A 202 11.34 -18.34 -3.73
N ALA A 203 12.24 -17.45 -4.15
CA ALA A 203 13.42 -17.07 -3.39
C ALA A 203 13.09 -16.23 -2.14
N ILE A 204 11.97 -15.49 -2.16
CA ILE A 204 11.50 -14.71 -1.01
C ILE A 204 10.76 -15.63 -0.04
N GLN A 205 9.84 -16.41 -0.59
CA GLN A 205 9.06 -17.40 0.15
C GLN A 205 8.77 -18.56 -0.78
N PRO A 206 8.98 -19.82 -0.36
CA PRO A 206 8.58 -20.98 -1.15
C PRO A 206 7.09 -20.89 -1.54
N VAL A 207 6.80 -20.95 -2.84
CA VAL A 207 5.44 -20.90 -3.39
C VAL A 207 5.17 -22.22 -4.10
N THR A 208 4.05 -22.86 -3.77
CA THR A 208 3.57 -24.07 -4.43
C THR A 208 2.96 -23.75 -5.80
N ALA A 209 2.80 -24.77 -6.65
CA ALA A 209 2.13 -24.59 -7.94
C ALA A 209 0.70 -24.04 -7.81
N GLU A 210 -0.03 -24.41 -6.76
CA GLU A 210 -1.39 -23.93 -6.52
C GLU A 210 -1.42 -22.45 -6.09
N GLU A 211 -0.52 -22.06 -5.20
CA GLU A 211 -0.36 -20.67 -4.79
C GLU A 211 0.10 -19.80 -5.96
N TYR A 212 0.98 -20.30 -6.83
CA TYR A 212 1.42 -19.57 -8.00
C TYR A 212 0.28 -19.37 -9.02
N ARG A 213 -0.60 -20.36 -9.21
CA ARG A 213 -1.86 -20.16 -9.97
C ARG A 213 -2.75 -19.10 -9.34
N ALA A 214 -2.86 -19.06 -8.01
CA ALA A 214 -3.64 -18.05 -7.32
C ALA A 214 -3.07 -16.64 -7.55
N ILE A 215 -1.75 -16.50 -7.55
CA ILE A 215 -1.05 -15.25 -7.94
C ILE A 215 -1.42 -14.87 -9.39
N GLY A 216 -1.39 -15.84 -10.32
CA GLY A 216 -1.80 -15.61 -11.71
C GLY A 216 -3.25 -15.14 -11.85
N ARG A 217 -4.21 -15.75 -11.14
CA ARG A 217 -5.62 -15.29 -11.11
C ARG A 217 -5.76 -13.86 -10.62
N SER A 218 -4.97 -13.50 -9.60
CA SER A 218 -4.99 -12.17 -9.00
C SER A 218 -4.53 -11.07 -9.97
N CYS A 219 -3.72 -11.39 -10.99
CA CYS A 219 -3.41 -10.43 -12.06
C CYS A 219 -4.67 -9.85 -12.73
N VAL A 220 -5.78 -10.59 -12.76
CA VAL A 220 -7.06 -10.18 -13.37
C VAL A 220 -8.11 -9.80 -12.33
N GLU A 221 -8.19 -10.54 -11.22
CA GLU A 221 -9.24 -10.38 -10.21
C GLU A 221 -8.95 -9.23 -9.23
N ASN A 222 -7.68 -8.97 -8.92
CA ASN A 222 -7.28 -7.83 -8.10
C ASN A 222 -7.25 -6.58 -8.97
N GLU A 223 -8.14 -5.61 -8.69
CA GLU A 223 -8.31 -4.41 -9.51
C GLU A 223 -7.03 -3.58 -9.64
N GLN A 224 -6.23 -3.51 -8.57
CA GLN A 224 -4.99 -2.75 -8.55
C GLN A 224 -3.90 -3.44 -9.38
N TRP A 225 -3.75 -4.76 -9.24
CA TRP A 225 -2.78 -5.51 -10.04
C TRP A 225 -3.16 -5.45 -11.51
N ARG A 226 -4.43 -5.68 -11.83
CA ARG A 226 -4.94 -5.56 -13.20
C ARG A 226 -4.62 -4.19 -13.77
N ALA A 227 -4.91 -3.10 -13.05
CA ALA A 227 -4.59 -1.75 -13.51
C ALA A 227 -3.10 -1.56 -13.82
N ALA A 228 -2.20 -2.14 -13.02
CA ALA A 228 -0.75 -2.06 -13.26
C ALA A 228 -0.32 -2.79 -14.55
N TYR A 229 -0.85 -3.98 -14.81
CA TYR A 229 -0.59 -4.71 -16.06
C TYR A 229 -1.20 -4.01 -17.28
N GLU A 230 -2.46 -3.57 -17.19
CA GLU A 230 -3.18 -2.91 -18.28
C GLU A 230 -2.61 -1.54 -18.63
N ALA A 231 -1.97 -0.85 -17.67
CA ALA A 231 -1.26 0.40 -17.93
C ALA A 231 -0.01 0.21 -18.82
N ILE A 232 0.59 -0.99 -18.82
CA ILE A 232 1.73 -1.32 -19.68
C ILE A 232 1.24 -1.68 -21.08
N ALA A 233 0.31 -2.64 -21.17
CA ALA A 233 -0.31 -3.01 -22.44
C ALA A 233 -1.72 -3.58 -22.21
N PRO A 234 -2.72 -3.16 -23.01
CA PRO A 234 -4.07 -3.72 -22.93
C PRO A 234 -4.06 -5.25 -23.13
N GLY A 235 -4.68 -5.98 -22.21
CA GLY A 235 -4.76 -7.45 -22.23
C GLY A 235 -3.60 -8.18 -21.53
N LEU A 236 -2.58 -7.45 -21.07
CA LEU A 236 -1.40 -8.06 -20.45
C LEU A 236 -1.74 -8.82 -19.17
N ALA A 237 -2.74 -8.37 -18.40
CA ALA A 237 -3.15 -9.05 -17.18
C ALA A 237 -3.65 -10.48 -17.46
N ALA A 238 -4.48 -10.64 -18.49
CA ALA A 238 -5.01 -11.93 -18.91
C ALA A 238 -3.89 -12.82 -19.50
N TYR A 239 -3.01 -12.22 -20.30
CA TYR A 239 -1.87 -12.93 -20.89
C TYR A 239 -0.93 -13.49 -19.82
N GLN A 240 -0.61 -12.70 -18.79
CA GLN A 240 0.19 -13.13 -17.63
C GLN A 240 -0.48 -14.28 -16.87
N ARG A 241 -1.78 -14.16 -16.57
CA ARG A 241 -2.54 -15.22 -15.90
C ARG A 241 -2.46 -16.54 -16.67
N ASP A 242 -2.71 -16.49 -17.97
CA ASP A 242 -2.75 -17.69 -18.81
C ASP A 242 -1.36 -18.33 -18.95
N ALA A 243 -0.30 -17.52 -19.05
CA ALA A 243 1.07 -18.02 -19.05
C ALA A 243 1.47 -18.69 -17.73
N ILE A 244 1.05 -18.13 -16.59
CA ILE A 244 1.24 -18.73 -15.26
C ILE A 244 0.48 -20.04 -15.14
N GLU A 245 -0.74 -20.13 -15.66
CA GLU A 245 -1.55 -21.36 -15.60
C GLU A 245 -0.85 -22.52 -16.35
N VAL A 246 -0.31 -22.24 -17.54
CA VAL A 246 0.49 -23.22 -18.30
C VAL A 246 1.74 -23.62 -17.51
N TYR A 247 2.47 -22.66 -16.97
CA TYR A 247 3.72 -22.93 -16.24
C TYR A 247 3.46 -23.77 -14.98
N ALA A 248 2.44 -23.42 -14.19
CA ALA A 248 2.11 -24.10 -12.95
C ALA A 248 1.68 -25.57 -13.19
N ALA A 249 1.13 -25.89 -14.36
CA ALA A 249 0.86 -27.28 -14.73
C ALA A 249 2.15 -28.12 -14.89
N THR A 250 3.27 -27.49 -15.27
CA THR A 250 4.58 -28.17 -15.38
C THR A 250 5.23 -28.45 -14.02
N LEU A 251 4.90 -27.67 -12.99
CA LEU A 251 5.42 -27.85 -11.63
C LEU A 251 4.79 -29.03 -10.88
N GLN A 252 3.67 -29.56 -11.38
CA GLN A 252 2.94 -30.69 -10.79
C GLN A 252 3.28 -32.04 -11.42
N ALA A 253 4.15 -32.05 -12.45
CA ALA A 253 4.60 -33.24 -13.17
C ALA A 253 5.93 -33.76 -12.61
#